data_AF-A0A1H6EM25-F1
#
_entry.id   AF-A0A1H6EM25-F1
#
_cell.length_a   1.000
_cell.length_b   1.000
_cell.length_c   1.000
_cell.angle_alpha   90.00
_cell.angle_beta   90.00
_cell.angle_gamma   90.00
#
_symmetry.space_group_name_H-M   'P 1'
#
loop_
_entity.id
_entity.type
_entity.pdbx_description
1 polymer ?
#
loop_
_entity_poly.entity_id
_entity_poly.type
_entity_poly.pdbx_seq_one_letter_code
_entity_poly.pdbx_strand_id
1 'polypeptide(L)'
;MARRSTVQHDPRIADGPGLSATLDTADFDAPPPRRPRRGGWSGGGGRWLVWTGRIILWALIVVIVVNGIRAPFERFTAQDAVTPNGAAQVHNGFPADRGMAFAAQFAGVYLNFSPEDAASRSRKLEAFLADGMDAQMGWDGYGKLAAVAIQPYDIEATDANNAVVSVAFQSGPRRMMLSVPVYYSGDDAGRRFVVAGRPAILPAPGPADLPQVAAPESDDAATAELKPQLEGFFKEYASGNAAGLERYVAAGKSLPSFGGAFTFSQLKEIVVPVGGATREIQAVVVWAVPSGEAPPTPTATDPATVGGTLEQAYRLTVEKQGDKWFVADIRGAGRVVG
;
A
#
# COMPACT_ATOMS: atom_id res chain seq x y z
N MET A 1 22.60 47.26 31.26
CA MET A 1 22.39 47.04 32.71
C MET A 1 21.05 47.66 33.12
N ALA A 2 20.43 47.20 34.21
CA ALA A 2 19.05 47.50 34.66
C ALA A 2 17.93 46.86 33.80
N ARG A 3 16.80 46.40 34.36
CA ARG A 3 16.42 46.21 35.78
C ARG A 3 15.35 45.09 35.95
N ARG A 4 15.32 44.58 37.18
CA ARG A 4 14.49 43.53 37.80
C ARG A 4 13.00 43.44 37.42
N SER A 5 12.56 42.18 37.34
CA SER A 5 11.31 41.61 37.86
C SER A 5 10.41 42.46 38.80
N THR A 6 9.10 42.38 38.59
CA THR A 6 8.07 42.58 39.62
C THR A 6 7.00 41.48 39.54
N VAL A 7 6.82 40.75 40.63
CA VAL A 7 5.63 39.93 40.90
C VAL A 7 4.47 40.85 41.26
N GLN A 8 3.25 40.54 40.83
CA GLN A 8 2.05 41.23 41.29
C GLN A 8 1.04 40.22 41.84
N HIS A 9 0.63 40.43 43.09
CA HIS A 9 -0.25 39.59 43.88
C HIS A 9 -1.22 40.55 44.59
N ASP A 10 -2.54 40.38 44.44
CA ASP A 10 -3.57 40.93 45.35
C ASP A 10 -4.95 40.25 45.08
N PRO A 11 -5.98 40.39 45.96
CA PRO A 11 -6.43 39.19 46.68
C PRO A 11 -7.96 39.12 47.03
N ARG A 12 -8.32 38.13 47.90
CA ARG A 12 -9.59 37.99 48.68
C ARG A 12 -10.84 37.71 47.81
N ILE A 13 -11.88 36.99 48.25
CA ILE A 13 -12.52 36.72 49.55
C ILE A 13 -12.90 35.20 49.53
N ALA A 14 -12.67 34.30 50.50
CA ALA A 14 -12.76 34.26 51.99
C ALA A 14 -14.12 33.73 52.54
N ASP A 15 -14.02 32.91 53.60
CA ASP A 15 -15.06 32.25 54.43
C ASP A 15 -15.73 30.97 53.85
N GLY A 16 -15.81 29.80 54.51
CA GLY A 16 -15.50 29.36 55.89
C GLY A 16 -16.67 28.53 56.48
N PRO A 17 -16.58 27.76 57.60
CA PRO A 17 -15.44 27.29 58.42
C PRO A 17 -15.25 25.73 58.36
N GLY A 18 -14.12 25.12 58.77
CA GLY A 18 -13.77 24.70 60.15
C GLY A 18 -14.11 23.21 60.41
N LEU A 19 -13.39 22.37 61.18
CA LEU A 19 -12.21 22.48 62.08
C LEU A 19 -11.57 21.06 62.28
N SER A 20 -10.28 21.00 62.68
CA SER A 20 -9.52 20.01 63.53
C SER A 20 -10.12 18.61 63.87
N ALA A 21 -9.36 17.51 64.10
CA ALA A 21 -7.92 17.24 64.21
C ALA A 21 -7.58 15.71 64.20
N THR A 22 -6.28 15.40 64.17
CA THR A 22 -5.56 14.19 64.66
C THR A 22 -6.08 13.57 65.99
N LEU A 23 -5.85 12.30 66.41
CA LEU A 23 -4.76 11.32 66.17
C LEU A 23 -5.21 9.86 66.56
N ASP A 24 -4.62 8.86 65.89
CA ASP A 24 -4.17 7.50 66.28
C ASP A 24 -4.89 6.43 67.18
N THR A 25 -4.50 5.18 66.86
CA THR A 25 -4.35 3.94 67.67
C THR A 25 -5.55 3.11 68.24
N ALA A 26 -5.69 1.92 67.62
CA ALA A 26 -5.61 0.58 68.23
C ALA A 26 -6.79 -0.15 68.93
N ASP A 27 -6.80 -1.46 68.65
CA ASP A 27 -7.22 -2.64 69.43
C ASP A 27 -8.61 -3.31 69.34
N PHE A 28 -8.56 -4.61 69.66
CA PHE A 28 -9.43 -5.74 69.33
C PHE A 28 -10.74 -5.80 70.12
N ASP A 29 -11.81 -6.39 69.53
CA ASP A 29 -12.49 -7.56 70.14
C ASP A 29 -13.51 -8.27 69.19
N ALA A 30 -13.93 -9.50 69.54
CA ALA A 30 -14.94 -10.31 68.81
C ALA A 30 -15.52 -11.46 69.67
N PRO A 31 -16.61 -12.18 69.28
CA PRO A 31 -17.80 -11.89 68.45
C PRO A 31 -19.08 -12.09 69.33
N PRO A 32 -20.12 -12.93 69.02
CA PRO A 32 -20.98 -13.20 67.84
C PRO A 32 -22.46 -12.75 68.15
N PRO A 33 -23.62 -13.42 67.84
CA PRO A 33 -24.02 -14.42 66.83
C PRO A 33 -25.39 -14.15 66.10
N ARG A 34 -25.86 -15.15 65.32
CA ARG A 34 -27.26 -15.48 64.86
C ARG A 34 -27.92 -14.76 63.64
N ARG A 35 -27.80 -15.47 62.49
CA ARG A 35 -28.75 -15.80 61.38
C ARG A 35 -30.27 -15.41 61.51
N PRO A 36 -31.07 -15.49 60.41
CA PRO A 36 -30.76 -15.37 58.97
C PRO A 36 -31.80 -14.52 58.16
N ARG A 37 -31.47 -14.11 56.92
CA ARG A 37 -32.49 -13.89 55.88
C ARG A 37 -32.12 -14.50 54.53
N ARG A 38 -33.17 -14.84 53.78
CA ARG A 38 -33.23 -15.77 52.64
C ARG A 38 -33.50 -14.97 51.36
N GLY A 39 -32.98 -15.43 50.22
CA GLY A 39 -33.40 -14.96 48.88
C GLY A 39 -32.38 -14.05 48.20
N GLY A 40 -31.81 -14.53 47.10
CA GLY A 40 -30.77 -13.82 46.35
C GLY A 40 -30.10 -14.71 45.30
N TRP A 41 -30.90 -15.35 44.44
CA TRP A 41 -30.34 -16.02 43.25
C TRP A 41 -29.94 -14.92 42.26
N SER A 42 -28.63 -14.74 42.04
CA SER A 42 -28.11 -14.02 40.88
C SER A 42 -26.82 -14.69 40.40
N GLY A 43 -26.70 -14.87 39.09
CA GLY A 43 -25.70 -15.77 38.51
C GLY A 43 -24.28 -15.21 38.57
N GLY A 44 -23.37 -15.96 39.18
CA GLY A 44 -21.94 -15.80 38.94
C GLY A 44 -21.60 -16.28 37.52
N GLY A 45 -21.65 -15.38 36.54
CA GLY A 45 -21.51 -15.77 35.13
C GLY A 45 -21.24 -14.59 34.17
N GLY A 46 -20.20 -13.79 34.45
CA GLY A 46 -19.89 -12.61 33.61
C GLY A 46 -18.42 -12.23 33.43
N ARG A 47 -17.48 -12.79 34.20
CA ARG A 47 -16.05 -12.40 34.15
C ARG A 47 -15.14 -13.38 33.41
N TRP A 48 -15.60 -14.61 33.15
CA TRP A 48 -14.81 -15.61 32.41
C TRP A 48 -14.83 -15.36 30.89
N LEU A 49 -16.00 -15.02 30.31
CA LEU A 49 -16.10 -14.70 28.87
C LEU A 49 -15.19 -13.54 28.43
N VAL A 50 -15.00 -12.52 29.27
CA VAL A 50 -14.10 -11.39 28.96
C VAL A 50 -12.63 -11.85 28.93
N TRP A 51 -12.26 -12.85 29.74
CA TRP A 51 -10.90 -13.38 29.78
C TRP A 51 -10.62 -14.28 28.58
N THR A 52 -11.54 -15.20 28.26
CA THR A 52 -11.46 -16.04 27.05
C THR A 52 -11.49 -15.18 25.79
N GLY A 53 -12.35 -14.16 25.73
CA GLY A 53 -12.43 -13.21 24.62
C GLY A 53 -11.13 -12.41 24.41
N ARG A 54 -10.43 -12.01 25.48
CA ARG A 54 -9.12 -11.35 25.35
C ARG A 54 -8.00 -12.31 24.94
N ILE A 55 -8.03 -13.57 25.36
CA ILE A 55 -7.08 -14.59 24.88
C ILE A 55 -7.30 -14.86 23.38
N ILE A 56 -8.56 -14.98 22.94
CA ILE A 56 -8.89 -15.13 21.52
C ILE A 56 -8.48 -13.88 20.72
N LEU A 57 -8.72 -12.67 21.25
CA LEU A 57 -8.29 -11.42 20.61
C LEU A 57 -6.77 -11.32 20.48
N TRP A 58 -6.01 -11.66 21.54
CA TRP A 58 -4.54 -11.69 21.47
C TRP A 58 -4.03 -12.78 20.52
N ALA A 59 -4.65 -13.97 20.51
CA ALA A 59 -4.33 -15.02 19.55
C ALA A 59 -4.64 -14.56 18.10
N LEU A 60 -5.75 -13.87 17.87
CA LEU A 60 -6.11 -13.30 16.58
C LEU A 60 -5.10 -12.24 16.13
N ILE A 61 -4.69 -11.33 17.03
CA ILE A 61 -3.66 -10.32 16.75
C ILE A 61 -2.31 -11.00 16.41
N VAL A 62 -1.89 -12.00 17.17
CA VAL A 62 -0.67 -12.77 16.88
C VAL A 62 -0.79 -13.50 15.54
N VAL A 63 -1.92 -14.12 15.23
CA VAL A 63 -2.17 -14.77 13.94
C VAL A 63 -2.17 -13.76 12.79
N ILE A 64 -2.73 -12.56 12.96
CA ILE A 64 -2.72 -11.50 11.94
C ILE A 64 -1.29 -10.96 11.74
N VAL A 65 -0.51 -10.77 12.80
CA VAL A 65 0.90 -10.34 12.71
C VAL A 65 1.79 -11.42 12.09
N VAL A 66 1.51 -12.71 12.32
CA VAL A 66 2.28 -13.83 11.76
C VAL A 66 1.87 -14.18 10.32
N ASN A 67 0.56 -14.18 9.99
CA ASN A 67 0.07 -14.43 8.62
C ASN A 67 0.14 -13.20 7.72
N GLY A 68 0.15 -11.97 8.28
CA GLY A 68 0.32 -10.72 7.53
C GLY A 68 1.68 -10.59 6.84
N ILE A 69 2.62 -11.49 7.14
CA ILE A 69 3.95 -11.59 6.51
C ILE A 69 3.97 -12.69 5.41
N ARG A 70 2.87 -13.45 5.20
CA ARG A 70 2.87 -14.65 4.34
C ARG A 70 1.99 -14.61 3.08
N ALA A 71 1.35 -13.49 2.77
CA ALA A 71 0.63 -13.28 1.52
C ALA A 71 1.12 -11.99 0.84
N PRO A 72 2.24 -12.04 0.10
CA PRO A 72 2.11 -12.30 -1.34
C PRO A 72 3.32 -13.04 -1.97
N PHE A 73 3.67 -14.24 -1.52
CA PHE A 73 4.81 -15.00 -2.10
C PHE A 73 4.43 -16.12 -3.09
N GLU A 74 3.14 -16.42 -3.30
CA GLU A 74 2.70 -17.52 -4.18
C GLU A 74 2.47 -17.12 -5.65
N ARG A 75 2.78 -15.87 -6.05
CA ARG A 75 2.69 -15.44 -7.47
C ARG A 75 3.98 -15.59 -8.27
N PHE A 76 5.08 -16.08 -7.68
CA PHE A 76 6.36 -16.25 -8.37
C PHE A 76 6.57 -17.65 -9.01
N THR A 77 5.60 -18.57 -8.90
CA THR A 77 5.69 -19.92 -9.49
C THR A 77 4.82 -20.14 -10.73
N ALA A 78 4.03 -19.14 -11.15
CA ALA A 78 3.37 -19.14 -12.45
C ALA A 78 4.36 -18.62 -13.53
N GLN A 79 5.19 -19.52 -14.06
CA GLN A 79 6.07 -19.23 -15.20
C GLN A 79 5.28 -19.21 -16.51
N ASP A 80 4.61 -18.09 -16.81
CA ASP A 80 4.33 -17.76 -18.21
C ASP A 80 5.62 -17.20 -18.83
N ALA A 81 6.17 -17.95 -19.79
CA ALA A 81 7.42 -17.62 -20.45
C ALA A 81 7.25 -16.44 -21.43
N VAL A 82 7.27 -15.22 -20.91
CA VAL A 82 7.38 -14.01 -21.73
C VAL A 82 8.85 -13.83 -22.15
N THR A 83 9.14 -14.11 -23.42
CA THR A 83 10.45 -13.86 -24.02
C THR A 83 10.82 -12.37 -23.90
N PRO A 84 11.92 -11.99 -23.20
CA PRO A 84 12.31 -10.59 -23.09
C PRO A 84 12.96 -10.13 -24.40
N ASN A 85 12.17 -9.50 -25.28
CA ASN A 85 12.72 -8.62 -26.31
C ASN A 85 13.09 -7.26 -25.67
N GLY A 86 14.13 -7.30 -24.84
CA GLY A 86 14.80 -6.14 -24.27
C GLY A 86 16.30 -6.38 -24.31
N ALA A 87 17.09 -5.37 -24.65
CA ALA A 87 18.54 -5.50 -24.71
C ALA A 87 19.06 -6.01 -23.35
N ALA A 88 19.71 -7.17 -23.36
CA ALA A 88 20.24 -7.78 -22.14
C ALA A 88 21.23 -6.83 -21.49
N GLN A 89 20.88 -6.30 -20.31
CA GLN A 89 21.77 -5.46 -19.52
C GLN A 89 23.04 -6.29 -19.23
N VAL A 90 24.21 -5.71 -19.53
CA VAL A 90 25.48 -6.43 -19.44
C VAL A 90 25.94 -6.40 -17.99
N HIS A 91 25.39 -7.31 -17.18
CA HIS A 91 25.74 -7.44 -15.76
C HIS A 91 27.13 -8.07 -15.52
N ASN A 92 28.04 -8.04 -16.50
CA ASN A 92 29.41 -8.56 -16.41
C ASN A 92 29.55 -10.01 -15.88
N GLY A 93 28.52 -10.84 -16.06
CA GLY A 93 28.45 -12.23 -15.56
C GLY A 93 27.87 -12.36 -14.14
N PHE A 94 27.62 -11.26 -13.45
CA PHE A 94 26.99 -11.25 -12.13
C PHE A 94 25.52 -11.75 -12.21
N PRO A 95 25.06 -12.60 -11.29
CA PRO A 95 23.69 -13.11 -11.26
C PRO A 95 22.67 -12.07 -10.72
N ALA A 96 22.39 -11.06 -11.53
CA ALA A 96 21.63 -9.85 -11.18
C ALA A 96 20.33 -10.11 -10.40
N ASP A 97 19.40 -10.91 -10.94
CA ASP A 97 18.09 -11.17 -10.31
C ASP A 97 18.21 -11.72 -8.88
N ARG A 98 19.21 -12.59 -8.66
CA ARG A 98 19.46 -13.19 -7.34
C ARG A 98 20.11 -12.19 -6.38
N GLY A 99 21.04 -11.36 -6.87
CA GLY A 99 21.65 -10.29 -6.09
C GLY A 99 20.62 -9.21 -5.69
N MET A 100 19.72 -8.85 -6.59
CA MET A 100 18.59 -7.94 -6.31
C MET A 100 17.65 -8.51 -5.25
N ALA A 101 17.27 -9.79 -5.37
CA ALA A 101 16.44 -10.46 -4.37
C ALA A 101 17.14 -10.56 -2.99
N PHE A 102 18.44 -10.88 -2.97
CA PHE A 102 19.26 -10.93 -1.75
C PHE A 102 19.33 -9.55 -1.06
N ALA A 103 19.64 -8.49 -1.81
CA ALA A 103 19.70 -7.14 -1.27
C ALA A 103 18.35 -6.64 -0.75
N ALA A 104 17.24 -6.98 -1.40
CA ALA A 104 15.90 -6.65 -0.92
C ALA A 104 15.56 -7.35 0.40
N GLN A 105 15.96 -8.62 0.56
CA GLN A 105 15.81 -9.35 1.83
C GLN A 105 16.67 -8.75 2.95
N PHE A 106 17.94 -8.44 2.66
CA PHE A 106 18.82 -7.71 3.60
C PHE A 106 18.20 -6.37 4.01
N ALA A 107 17.73 -5.57 3.04
CA ALA A 107 17.10 -4.28 3.29
C ALA A 107 15.87 -4.40 4.20
N GLY A 108 15.08 -5.46 4.05
CA GLY A 108 13.95 -5.80 4.94
C GLY A 108 14.32 -5.91 6.41
N VAL A 109 15.51 -6.45 6.72
CA VAL A 109 16.04 -6.54 8.09
C VAL A 109 16.79 -5.26 8.49
N TYR A 110 17.60 -4.70 7.58
CA TYR A 110 18.46 -3.56 7.85
C TYR A 110 17.67 -2.29 8.17
N LEU A 111 16.60 -2.01 7.41
CA LEU A 111 15.82 -0.77 7.48
C LEU A 111 14.73 -0.77 8.57
N ASN A 112 14.53 -1.88 9.27
CA ASN A 112 13.55 -2.00 10.35
C ASN A 112 14.28 -2.14 11.69
N PHE A 113 14.54 -1.00 12.35
CA PHE A 113 15.26 -0.92 13.62
C PHE A 113 14.38 -0.34 14.73
N SER A 114 14.48 -0.96 15.91
CA SER A 114 14.02 -0.43 17.18
C SER A 114 15.01 -0.89 18.28
N PRO A 115 15.16 -0.14 19.39
CA PRO A 115 16.03 -0.57 20.49
C PRO A 115 15.51 -1.86 21.16
N GLU A 116 14.19 -2.04 21.20
CA GLU A 116 13.57 -3.26 21.75
C GLU A 116 13.86 -4.53 20.93
N ASP A 117 14.04 -4.43 19.60
CA ASP A 117 14.31 -5.57 18.73
C ASP A 117 15.78 -5.71 18.30
N ALA A 118 16.67 -4.82 18.73
CA ALA A 118 18.06 -4.70 18.23
C ALA A 118 18.84 -6.04 18.22
N ALA A 119 18.72 -6.85 19.28
CA ALA A 119 19.36 -8.16 19.35
C ALA A 119 18.73 -9.21 18.42
N SER A 120 17.41 -9.11 18.18
CA SER A 120 16.68 -9.97 17.23
C SER A 120 17.04 -9.64 15.79
N ARG A 121 17.14 -8.34 15.48
CA ARG A 121 17.62 -7.81 14.19
C ARG A 121 19.06 -8.26 13.90
N SER A 122 19.97 -8.13 14.88
CA SER A 122 21.38 -8.56 14.77
C SER A 122 21.50 -10.00 14.25
N ARG A 123 20.79 -10.95 14.89
CA ARG A 123 20.80 -12.37 14.50
C ARG A 123 20.20 -12.64 13.12
N LYS A 124 19.25 -11.80 12.68
CA LYS A 124 18.71 -11.89 11.31
C LYS A 124 19.68 -11.35 10.26
N LEU A 125 20.54 -10.38 10.63
CA LEU A 125 21.56 -9.84 9.73
C LEU A 125 22.71 -10.82 9.50
N GLU A 126 23.06 -11.66 10.47
CA GLU A 126 24.12 -12.68 10.35
C GLU A 126 24.03 -13.54 9.07
N ALA A 127 22.81 -13.84 8.59
CA ALA A 127 22.59 -14.58 7.34
C ALA A 127 22.98 -13.83 6.04
N PHE A 128 23.33 -12.54 6.12
CA PHE A 128 23.65 -11.66 4.99
C PHE A 128 25.07 -11.09 5.07
N LEU A 129 25.75 -11.16 6.23
CA LEU A 129 27.03 -10.49 6.44
C LEU A 129 28.21 -11.43 6.16
N ALA A 130 29.33 -10.86 5.74
CA ALA A 130 30.61 -11.54 5.75
C ALA A 130 31.16 -11.67 7.19
N ASP A 131 32.02 -12.66 7.42
CA ASP A 131 32.65 -12.88 8.72
C ASP A 131 33.41 -11.64 9.21
N GLY A 132 33.25 -11.30 10.50
CA GLY A 132 33.91 -10.16 11.13
C GLY A 132 33.28 -8.78 10.86
N MET A 133 32.16 -8.70 10.14
CA MET A 133 31.40 -7.45 10.01
C MET A 133 30.68 -7.04 11.31
N ASP A 134 30.42 -5.74 11.46
CA ASP A 134 29.59 -5.19 12.52
C ASP A 134 28.14 -5.69 12.40
N ALA A 135 27.70 -6.52 13.35
CA ALA A 135 26.37 -7.12 13.35
C ALA A 135 25.20 -6.13 13.54
N GLN A 136 25.47 -4.88 13.98
CA GLN A 136 24.47 -3.80 13.96
C GLN A 136 24.44 -3.03 12.63
N MET A 137 25.47 -3.17 11.81
CA MET A 137 25.67 -2.48 10.53
C MET A 137 25.60 -0.95 10.65
N GLY A 138 26.24 -0.39 11.68
CA GLY A 138 26.31 1.06 11.92
C GLY A 138 25.16 1.67 12.72
N TRP A 139 24.23 0.86 13.25
CA TRP A 139 23.27 1.33 14.26
C TRP A 139 23.94 1.45 15.63
N ASP A 140 23.72 2.57 16.32
CA ASP A 140 24.27 2.88 17.64
C ASP A 140 23.41 2.35 18.81
N GLY A 141 22.26 1.76 18.51
CA GLY A 141 21.28 1.27 19.48
C GLY A 141 20.11 2.22 19.74
N TYR A 142 20.10 3.43 19.16
CA TYR A 142 19.12 4.47 19.44
C TYR A 142 18.23 4.81 18.24
N GLY A 143 17.14 5.54 18.49
CA GLY A 143 16.16 5.91 17.47
C GLY A 143 15.31 4.74 16.98
N LYS A 144 14.50 4.98 15.94
CA LYS A 144 13.70 3.95 15.25
C LYS A 144 13.66 4.25 13.76
N LEU A 145 13.66 3.21 12.93
CA LEU A 145 13.37 3.28 11.51
C LEU A 145 12.41 2.15 11.16
N ALA A 146 11.37 2.46 10.40
CA ALA A 146 10.42 1.50 9.89
C ALA A 146 10.28 1.73 8.38
N ALA A 147 10.47 0.68 7.60
CA ALA A 147 10.45 0.73 6.15
C ALA A 147 9.42 -0.24 5.56
N VAL A 148 8.61 0.28 4.65
CA VAL A 148 7.59 -0.45 3.88
C VAL A 148 7.86 -0.29 2.38
N ALA A 149 7.13 -1.04 1.55
CA ALA A 149 7.28 -1.03 0.09
C ALA A 149 8.74 -1.23 -0.38
N ILE A 150 9.47 -2.14 0.29
CA ILE A 150 10.87 -2.45 0.01
C ILE A 150 10.93 -3.29 -1.27
N GLN A 151 11.58 -2.75 -2.31
CA GLN A 151 11.64 -3.33 -3.65
C GLN A 151 13.03 -3.09 -4.28
N PRO A 152 13.63 -4.07 -4.98
CA PRO A 152 14.82 -3.78 -5.78
C PRO A 152 14.48 -2.74 -6.84
N TYR A 153 15.40 -1.81 -7.09
CA TYR A 153 15.23 -0.69 -8.02
C TYR A 153 16.17 -0.79 -9.20
N ASP A 154 17.46 -1.03 -8.95
CA ASP A 154 18.51 -1.11 -9.97
C ASP A 154 19.74 -1.87 -9.46
N ILE A 155 20.65 -2.25 -10.35
CA ILE A 155 21.91 -2.93 -10.01
C ILE A 155 23.07 -2.53 -10.95
N GLU A 156 24.13 -2.01 -10.34
CA GLU A 156 25.40 -1.71 -11.02
C GLU A 156 26.41 -2.83 -10.74
N ALA A 157 26.61 -3.75 -11.70
CA ALA A 157 27.58 -4.82 -11.59
C ALA A 157 28.95 -4.39 -12.14
N THR A 158 29.94 -4.24 -11.26
CA THR A 158 31.32 -3.87 -11.63
C THR A 158 32.04 -5.02 -12.33
N ASP A 159 31.82 -6.25 -11.87
CA ASP A 159 32.39 -7.48 -12.43
C ASP A 159 31.46 -8.69 -12.11
N ALA A 160 31.89 -9.92 -12.38
CA ALA A 160 31.10 -11.13 -12.17
C ALA A 160 30.79 -11.43 -10.68
N ASN A 161 31.51 -10.81 -9.75
CA ASN A 161 31.45 -11.06 -8.31
C ASN A 161 30.95 -9.83 -7.54
N ASN A 162 31.19 -8.61 -8.01
CA ASN A 162 30.89 -7.37 -7.28
C ASN A 162 29.77 -6.57 -7.95
N ALA A 163 28.75 -6.21 -7.17
CA ALA A 163 27.70 -5.29 -7.61
C ALA A 163 27.24 -4.36 -6.48
N VAL A 164 26.66 -3.23 -6.85
CA VAL A 164 25.91 -2.35 -5.95
C VAL A 164 24.44 -2.40 -6.33
N VAL A 165 23.58 -2.87 -5.42
CA VAL A 165 22.13 -2.92 -5.64
C VAL A 165 21.49 -1.69 -5.01
N SER A 166 20.69 -0.97 -5.78
CA SER A 166 19.78 0.05 -5.26
C SER A 166 18.43 -0.58 -4.90
N VAL A 167 17.97 -0.39 -3.66
CA VAL A 167 16.69 -0.88 -3.16
C VAL A 167 15.81 0.32 -2.79
N ALA A 168 14.66 0.46 -3.44
CA ALA A 168 13.66 1.46 -3.10
C ALA A 168 12.91 1.07 -1.82
N PHE A 169 12.63 2.05 -0.96
CA PHE A 169 11.75 1.87 0.19
C PHE A 169 10.98 3.15 0.53
N GLN A 170 9.95 3.02 1.37
CA GLN A 170 9.21 4.13 1.96
C GLN A 170 9.39 4.12 3.49
N SER A 171 9.63 5.28 4.08
CA SER A 171 9.61 5.49 5.53
C SER A 171 8.79 6.75 5.84
N GLY A 172 7.65 6.57 6.49
CA GLY A 172 6.63 7.61 6.57
C GLY A 172 6.23 8.13 5.17
N PRO A 173 6.15 9.44 4.94
CA PRO A 173 5.79 10.01 3.64
C PRO A 173 6.95 10.05 2.63
N ARG A 174 8.16 9.56 2.97
CA ARG A 174 9.36 9.71 2.13
C ARG A 174 9.72 8.41 1.43
N ARG A 175 9.83 8.46 0.09
CA ARG A 175 10.52 7.44 -0.72
C ARG A 175 12.02 7.73 -0.70
N MET A 176 12.83 6.70 -0.44
CA MET A 176 14.30 6.77 -0.41
C MET A 176 14.89 5.51 -1.06
N MET A 177 16.17 5.56 -1.43
CA MET A 177 16.93 4.39 -1.89
C MET A 177 17.88 3.92 -0.79
N LEU A 178 18.15 2.62 -0.75
CA LEU A 178 19.27 2.02 -0.01
C LEU A 178 20.23 1.42 -1.03
N SER A 179 21.45 1.94 -1.10
CA SER A 179 22.55 1.34 -1.84
C SER A 179 23.17 0.22 -0.99
N VAL A 180 23.22 -0.99 -1.53
CA VAL A 180 23.72 -2.20 -0.87
C VAL A 180 24.88 -2.79 -1.68
N PRO A 181 26.13 -2.72 -1.20
CA PRO A 181 27.25 -3.44 -1.81
C PRO A 181 27.06 -4.95 -1.62
N VAL A 182 27.08 -5.73 -2.71
CA VAL A 182 26.89 -7.18 -2.71
C VAL A 182 28.08 -7.86 -3.39
N TYR A 183 28.61 -8.88 -2.71
CA TYR A 183 29.58 -9.82 -3.27
C TYR A 183 28.91 -11.18 -3.55
N TYR A 184 29.26 -11.79 -4.67
CA TYR A 184 28.83 -13.11 -5.10
C TYR A 184 30.02 -14.07 -5.20
N SER A 185 29.90 -15.26 -4.61
CA SER A 185 30.77 -16.40 -4.91
C SER A 185 29.97 -17.52 -5.55
N GLY A 186 30.38 -17.94 -6.73
CA GLY A 186 29.87 -19.15 -7.40
C GLY A 186 30.99 -20.16 -7.52
N ASP A 187 31.17 -20.97 -6.49
CA ASP A 187 32.17 -22.04 -6.41
C ASP A 187 31.49 -23.43 -6.36
N ASP A 188 32.29 -24.51 -6.40
CA ASP A 188 31.78 -25.89 -6.33
C ASP A 188 31.02 -26.18 -5.02
N ALA A 189 31.27 -25.41 -3.96
CA ALA A 189 30.56 -25.54 -2.70
C ALA A 189 29.24 -24.73 -2.66
N GLY A 190 28.96 -23.89 -3.66
CA GLY A 190 27.65 -23.28 -3.87
C GLY A 190 27.66 -21.87 -4.47
N ARG A 191 26.43 -21.36 -4.67
CA ARG A 191 26.15 -19.99 -5.14
C ARG A 191 25.73 -19.14 -3.94
N ARG A 192 26.62 -18.29 -3.44
CA ARG A 192 26.47 -17.53 -2.20
C ARG A 192 26.53 -16.03 -2.47
N PHE A 193 25.82 -15.26 -1.64
CA PHE A 193 25.89 -13.80 -1.61
C PHE A 193 26.20 -13.34 -0.18
N VAL A 194 26.96 -12.25 -0.08
CA VAL A 194 27.15 -11.50 1.17
C VAL A 194 27.07 -10.01 0.89
N VAL A 195 26.69 -9.23 1.89
CA VAL A 195 26.82 -7.77 1.87
C VAL A 195 28.31 -7.45 2.04
N ALA A 196 28.90 -6.75 1.08
CA ALA A 196 30.33 -6.52 1.00
C ALA A 196 30.82 -5.29 1.79
N GLY A 197 29.90 -4.48 2.33
CA GLY A 197 30.24 -3.24 3.02
C GLY A 197 29.02 -2.55 3.64
N ARG A 198 29.24 -1.37 4.24
CA ARG A 198 28.14 -0.59 4.83
C ARG A 198 27.21 -0.06 3.73
N PRO A 199 25.89 -0.26 3.83
CA PRO A 199 24.94 0.31 2.89
C PRO A 199 24.71 1.81 3.17
N ALA A 200 24.22 2.54 2.17
CA ALA A 200 23.97 3.99 2.28
C ALA A 200 22.52 4.33 1.90
N ILE A 201 21.84 5.16 2.71
CA ILE A 201 20.53 5.72 2.36
C ILE A 201 20.74 6.95 1.48
N LEU A 202 20.07 6.98 0.33
CA LEU A 202 20.15 8.02 -0.70
C LEU A 202 18.73 8.59 -0.97
N PRO A 203 18.62 9.83 -1.47
CA PRO A 203 17.34 10.35 -1.96
C PRO A 203 16.80 9.47 -3.10
N ALA A 204 15.49 9.34 -3.21
CA ALA A 204 14.88 8.74 -4.39
C ALA A 204 15.04 9.66 -5.62
N PRO A 205 15.22 9.11 -6.83
CA PRO A 205 15.17 9.89 -8.07
C PRO A 205 13.87 10.69 -8.17
N GLY A 206 13.98 11.92 -8.68
CA GLY A 206 12.81 12.76 -8.95
C GLY A 206 11.95 12.21 -10.09
N PRO A 207 10.71 12.71 -10.25
CA PRO A 207 9.92 12.47 -11.46
C PRO A 207 10.69 12.90 -12.70
N ALA A 208 10.56 12.15 -13.81
CA ALA A 208 11.12 12.54 -15.09
C ALA A 208 10.26 13.64 -15.73
N ASP A 209 10.91 14.55 -16.47
CA ASP A 209 10.22 15.52 -17.32
C ASP A 209 9.44 14.80 -18.43
N LEU A 210 8.19 15.21 -18.65
CA LEU A 210 7.32 14.65 -19.68
C LEU A 210 7.16 15.65 -20.83
N PRO A 211 7.77 15.41 -22.01
CA PRO A 211 7.62 16.28 -23.16
C PRO A 211 6.16 16.37 -23.60
N GLN A 212 5.67 17.61 -23.74
CA GLN A 212 4.35 17.90 -24.30
C GLN A 212 4.27 17.47 -25.77
N VAL A 213 3.12 16.94 -26.18
CA VAL A 213 2.83 16.52 -27.55
C VAL A 213 1.57 17.27 -28.00
N ALA A 214 1.58 17.83 -29.21
CA ALA A 214 0.44 18.55 -29.72
C ALA A 214 -0.79 17.63 -29.86
N ALA A 215 -1.97 18.13 -29.49
CA ALA A 215 -3.23 17.41 -29.70
C ALA A 215 -3.48 17.16 -31.20
N PRO A 216 -4.05 16.00 -31.58
CA PRO A 216 -4.45 15.73 -32.95
C PRO A 216 -5.65 16.59 -33.34
N GLU A 217 -5.86 16.77 -34.64
CA GLU A 217 -7.08 17.36 -35.18
C GLU A 217 -8.28 16.45 -34.89
N SER A 218 -9.35 17.02 -34.33
CA SER A 218 -10.56 16.33 -33.87
C SER A 218 -11.66 16.34 -34.93
N ASP A 219 -12.44 15.25 -34.98
CA ASP A 219 -13.65 15.10 -35.80
C ASP A 219 -14.88 15.19 -34.88
N ASP A 220 -15.46 16.38 -34.78
CA ASP A 220 -16.62 16.66 -33.92
C ASP A 220 -17.88 15.90 -34.37
N ALA A 221 -18.01 15.61 -35.67
CA ALA A 221 -19.15 14.87 -36.21
C ALA A 221 -19.08 13.39 -35.78
N ALA A 222 -17.91 12.75 -35.95
CA ALA A 222 -17.68 11.40 -35.44
C ALA A 222 -17.77 11.33 -33.91
N THR A 223 -17.33 12.38 -33.20
CA THR A 223 -17.48 12.50 -31.73
C THR A 223 -18.96 12.50 -31.31
N ALA A 224 -19.81 13.25 -32.02
CA ALA A 224 -21.25 13.28 -31.77
C ALA A 224 -21.93 11.92 -32.08
N GLU A 225 -21.52 11.22 -33.14
CA GLU A 225 -21.98 9.86 -33.44
C GLU A 225 -21.56 8.84 -32.36
N LEU A 226 -20.31 8.91 -31.89
CA LEU A 226 -19.72 7.95 -30.94
C LEU A 226 -20.23 8.12 -29.52
N LYS A 227 -20.46 9.35 -29.04
CA LYS A 227 -20.80 9.64 -27.64
C LYS A 227 -21.90 8.75 -27.04
N PRO A 228 -23.14 8.69 -27.60
CA PRO A 228 -24.20 7.85 -27.03
C PRO A 228 -23.90 6.35 -27.12
N GLN A 229 -23.08 5.93 -28.10
CA GLN A 229 -22.68 4.53 -28.28
C GLN A 229 -21.66 4.14 -27.22
N LEU A 230 -20.69 5.01 -26.90
CA LEU A 230 -19.72 4.82 -25.83
C LEU A 230 -20.37 4.90 -24.43
N GLU A 231 -21.34 5.79 -24.21
CA GLU A 231 -22.11 5.80 -22.96
C GLU A 231 -22.89 4.49 -22.75
N GLY A 232 -23.40 3.86 -23.82
CA GLY A 232 -24.02 2.54 -23.77
C GLY A 232 -22.99 1.44 -23.50
N PHE A 233 -21.91 1.41 -24.28
CA PHE A 233 -20.79 0.49 -24.11
C PHE A 233 -20.27 0.48 -22.67
N PHE A 234 -19.94 1.64 -22.10
CA PHE A 234 -19.33 1.72 -20.78
C PHE A 234 -20.30 1.32 -19.64
N LYS A 235 -21.63 1.44 -19.83
CA LYS A 235 -22.63 0.91 -18.89
C LYS A 235 -22.61 -0.62 -18.85
N GLU A 236 -22.58 -1.27 -20.01
CA GLU A 236 -22.51 -2.74 -20.09
C GLU A 236 -21.12 -3.28 -19.71
N TYR A 237 -20.05 -2.53 -20.02
CA TYR A 237 -18.68 -2.82 -19.63
C TYR A 237 -18.49 -2.77 -18.10
N ALA A 238 -19.17 -1.84 -17.42
CA ALA A 238 -19.25 -1.79 -15.96
C ALA A 238 -20.06 -2.96 -15.39
N SER A 239 -21.30 -3.16 -15.87
CA SER A 239 -22.25 -4.13 -15.30
C SER A 239 -21.81 -5.60 -15.47
N GLY A 240 -21.09 -5.91 -16.55
CA GLY A 240 -20.69 -7.28 -16.90
C GLY A 240 -21.77 -8.09 -17.62
N ASN A 241 -22.83 -7.44 -18.10
CA ASN A 241 -23.83 -8.06 -18.96
C ASN A 241 -23.26 -8.33 -20.37
N ALA A 242 -22.71 -9.54 -20.58
CA ALA A 242 -22.07 -9.93 -21.84
C ALA A 242 -22.96 -9.71 -23.09
N ALA A 243 -24.23 -10.12 -23.03
CA ALA A 243 -25.19 -9.96 -24.14
C ALA A 243 -25.66 -8.50 -24.37
N GLY A 244 -25.43 -7.61 -23.40
CA GLY A 244 -25.52 -6.17 -23.57
C GLY A 244 -24.28 -5.60 -24.24
N LEU A 245 -23.10 -5.98 -23.73
CA LEU A 245 -21.79 -5.52 -24.19
C LEU A 245 -21.52 -5.90 -25.67
N GLU A 246 -21.87 -7.12 -26.08
CA GLU A 246 -21.76 -7.60 -27.46
C GLU A 246 -22.43 -6.68 -28.50
N ARG A 247 -23.45 -5.90 -28.11
CA ARG A 247 -24.16 -4.96 -29.01
C ARG A 247 -23.32 -3.75 -29.41
N TYR A 248 -22.26 -3.48 -28.67
CA TYR A 248 -21.35 -2.35 -28.85
C TYR A 248 -19.95 -2.80 -29.28
N VAL A 249 -19.71 -4.11 -29.39
CA VAL A 249 -18.41 -4.70 -29.73
C VAL A 249 -18.40 -5.12 -31.20
N ALA A 250 -17.26 -4.97 -31.87
CA ALA A 250 -17.14 -5.27 -33.29
C ALA A 250 -17.35 -6.77 -33.57
N ALA A 251 -17.95 -7.10 -34.73
CA ALA A 251 -18.28 -8.47 -35.09
C ALA A 251 -17.06 -9.42 -34.99
N GLY A 252 -17.22 -10.55 -34.28
CA GLY A 252 -16.16 -11.52 -34.06
C GLY A 252 -15.12 -11.12 -33.00
N LYS A 253 -15.33 -10.03 -32.27
CA LYS A 253 -14.56 -9.64 -31.07
C LYS A 253 -15.35 -9.96 -29.81
N SER A 254 -14.63 -10.12 -28.71
CA SER A 254 -15.17 -10.13 -27.35
C SER A 254 -14.22 -9.34 -26.45
N LEU A 255 -14.76 -8.68 -25.43
CA LEU A 255 -13.99 -7.90 -24.47
C LEU A 255 -14.34 -8.38 -23.05
N PRO A 256 -13.37 -8.41 -22.12
CA PRO A 256 -13.68 -8.58 -20.71
C PRO A 256 -14.50 -7.39 -20.21
N SER A 257 -15.13 -7.54 -19.05
CA SER A 257 -15.90 -6.49 -18.38
C SER A 257 -15.43 -6.33 -16.93
N PHE A 258 -15.89 -5.29 -16.25
CA PHE A 258 -15.63 -5.12 -14.81
C PHE A 258 -16.52 -5.99 -13.91
N GLY A 259 -17.50 -6.71 -14.46
CA GLY A 259 -18.31 -7.68 -13.68
C GLY A 259 -19.05 -7.07 -12.48
N GLY A 260 -19.43 -5.79 -12.55
CA GLY A 260 -20.07 -5.06 -11.45
C GLY A 260 -19.12 -4.47 -10.40
N ALA A 261 -17.80 -4.57 -10.56
CA ALA A 261 -16.83 -3.95 -9.64
C ALA A 261 -16.88 -2.41 -9.63
N PHE A 262 -17.42 -1.81 -10.70
CA PHE A 262 -17.64 -0.38 -10.85
C PHE A 262 -19.02 -0.13 -11.46
N THR A 263 -19.56 1.07 -11.24
CA THR A 263 -20.76 1.55 -11.96
C THR A 263 -20.37 2.69 -12.88
N PHE A 264 -20.86 2.70 -14.12
CA PHE A 264 -20.68 3.86 -15.01
C PHE A 264 -21.38 5.09 -14.43
N SER A 265 -20.62 6.17 -14.21
CA SER A 265 -21.17 7.46 -13.77
C SER A 265 -21.30 8.43 -14.94
N GLN A 266 -20.21 8.68 -15.68
CA GLN A 266 -20.19 9.67 -16.76
C GLN A 266 -19.12 9.36 -17.81
N LEU A 267 -19.43 9.63 -19.08
CA LEU A 267 -18.42 9.82 -20.13
C LEU A 267 -18.07 11.32 -20.16
N LYS A 268 -16.93 11.67 -19.55
CA LYS A 268 -16.51 13.05 -19.30
C LYS A 268 -15.99 13.72 -20.56
N GLU A 269 -15.16 13.02 -21.32
CA GLU A 269 -14.48 13.54 -22.50
C GLU A 269 -14.30 12.44 -23.55
N ILE A 270 -14.27 12.84 -24.82
CA ILE A 270 -13.94 11.96 -25.96
C ILE A 270 -13.11 12.79 -26.92
N VAL A 271 -11.97 12.25 -27.36
CA VAL A 271 -11.17 12.81 -28.47
C VAL A 271 -11.21 11.79 -29.60
N VAL A 272 -11.82 12.17 -30.72
CA VAL A 272 -11.89 11.36 -31.94
C VAL A 272 -11.03 12.02 -33.00
N PRO A 273 -9.82 11.53 -33.30
CA PRO A 273 -9.01 12.07 -34.37
C PRO A 273 -9.72 11.98 -35.73
N VAL A 274 -9.38 12.90 -36.63
CA VAL A 274 -9.71 12.78 -38.06
C VAL A 274 -9.15 11.47 -38.63
N GLY A 275 -9.94 10.73 -39.41
CA GLY A 275 -9.53 9.41 -39.86
C GLY A 275 -10.59 8.64 -40.66
N GLY A 276 -10.24 7.41 -41.05
CA GLY A 276 -11.09 6.52 -41.84
C GLY A 276 -12.20 5.84 -41.03
N ALA A 277 -12.68 4.70 -41.54
CA ALA A 277 -13.70 3.88 -40.89
C ALA A 277 -13.19 3.13 -39.65
N THR A 278 -11.88 2.94 -39.50
CA THR A 278 -11.26 2.44 -38.26
C THR A 278 -10.43 3.56 -37.64
N ARG A 279 -10.60 3.81 -36.34
CA ARG A 279 -9.93 4.91 -35.62
C ARG A 279 -9.47 4.46 -34.23
N GLU A 280 -8.32 4.96 -33.78
CA GLU A 280 -8.00 4.99 -32.36
C GLU A 280 -8.51 6.30 -31.76
N ILE A 281 -9.31 6.20 -30.70
CA ILE A 281 -9.91 7.33 -29.99
C ILE A 281 -9.49 7.32 -28.52
N GLN A 282 -9.58 8.47 -27.85
CA GLN A 282 -9.45 8.54 -26.40
C GLN A 282 -10.80 8.87 -25.74
N ALA A 283 -11.05 8.31 -24.56
CA ALA A 283 -12.24 8.59 -23.77
C ALA A 283 -11.88 8.70 -22.29
N VAL A 284 -12.34 9.75 -21.61
CA VAL A 284 -12.21 9.90 -20.16
C VAL A 284 -13.55 9.54 -19.53
N VAL A 285 -13.55 8.51 -18.68
CA VAL A 285 -14.74 7.97 -18.03
C VAL A 285 -14.63 8.15 -16.52
N VAL A 286 -15.73 8.56 -15.90
CA VAL A 286 -15.90 8.58 -14.46
C VAL A 286 -16.68 7.34 -14.04
N TRP A 287 -16.07 6.54 -13.19
CA TRP A 287 -16.67 5.39 -12.53
C TRP A 287 -17.12 5.77 -11.12
N ALA A 288 -18.25 5.25 -10.67
CA ALA A 288 -18.58 5.21 -9.25
C ALA A 288 -17.99 3.93 -8.63
N VAL A 289 -17.30 4.09 -7.51
CA VAL A 289 -16.62 3.03 -6.76
C VAL A 289 -17.49 2.66 -5.54
N PRO A 290 -17.94 1.39 -5.40
CA PRO A 290 -18.75 0.97 -4.26
C PRO A 290 -18.04 1.16 -2.90
N SER A 291 -18.74 1.72 -1.92
CA SER A 291 -18.27 1.90 -0.55
C SER A 291 -18.54 0.65 0.33
N GLY A 292 -17.87 -0.46 0.01
CA GLY A 292 -17.99 -1.71 0.77
C GLY A 292 -19.36 -2.41 0.65
N GLU A 293 -19.58 -3.45 1.46
CA GLU A 293 -20.81 -4.28 1.42
C GLU A 293 -22.00 -3.66 2.18
N ALA A 294 -21.79 -2.66 3.03
CA ALA A 294 -22.84 -2.05 3.83
C ALA A 294 -23.54 -0.92 3.02
N PRO A 295 -24.88 -0.92 2.90
CA PRO A 295 -25.58 0.17 2.24
C PRO A 295 -25.34 1.49 3.02
N PRO A 296 -25.00 2.59 2.34
CA PRO A 296 -24.75 3.87 3.01
C PRO A 296 -26.04 4.33 3.71
N THR A 297 -25.94 4.63 5.01
CA THR A 297 -27.06 5.26 5.71
C THR A 297 -27.20 6.71 5.23
N PRO A 298 -28.42 7.30 5.21
CA PRO A 298 -28.63 8.67 4.72
C PRO A 298 -27.85 9.78 5.45
N THR A 299 -27.22 9.45 6.58
CA THR A 299 -26.45 10.36 7.45
C THR A 299 -24.96 9.99 7.49
N ALA A 300 -24.49 9.11 6.60
CA ALA A 300 -23.09 8.69 6.52
C ALA A 300 -22.20 9.87 6.07
N THR A 301 -21.46 10.45 7.02
CA THR A 301 -20.51 11.55 6.79
C THR A 301 -19.03 11.12 6.80
N ASP A 302 -18.76 9.85 7.09
CA ASP A 302 -17.41 9.27 6.99
C ASP A 302 -17.07 9.04 5.50
N PRO A 303 -16.01 9.68 4.96
CA PRO A 303 -15.60 9.50 3.57
C PRO A 303 -15.29 8.05 3.17
N ALA A 304 -14.99 7.15 4.12
CA ALA A 304 -14.81 5.72 3.82
C ALA A 304 -16.13 4.97 3.58
N THR A 305 -17.27 5.56 3.95
CA THR A 305 -18.62 4.97 3.85
C THR A 305 -19.49 5.60 2.77
N VAL A 306 -19.00 6.68 2.14
CA VAL A 306 -19.63 7.34 0.98
C VAL A 306 -18.93 6.85 -0.28
N GLY A 307 -19.70 6.36 -1.25
CA GLY A 307 -19.16 5.89 -2.54
C GLY A 307 -18.32 6.95 -3.24
N GLY A 308 -17.14 6.56 -3.71
CA GLY A 308 -16.21 7.47 -4.40
C GLY A 308 -16.46 7.54 -5.90
N THR A 309 -15.82 8.50 -6.56
CA THR A 309 -15.67 8.50 -8.03
C THR A 309 -14.21 8.35 -8.44
N LEU A 310 -13.98 7.68 -9.57
CA LEU A 310 -12.66 7.43 -10.14
C LEU A 310 -12.66 7.80 -11.62
N GLU A 311 -11.83 8.76 -11.99
CA GLU A 311 -11.63 9.18 -13.38
C GLU A 311 -10.54 8.34 -14.04
N GLN A 312 -10.83 7.74 -15.20
CA GLN A 312 -9.88 6.92 -15.96
C GLN A 312 -9.94 7.25 -17.45
N ALA A 313 -8.76 7.38 -18.06
CA ALA A 313 -8.61 7.58 -19.50
C ALA A 313 -8.37 6.23 -20.21
N TYR A 314 -9.12 6.00 -21.28
CA TYR A 314 -9.03 4.83 -22.14
C TYR A 314 -8.62 5.23 -23.56
N ARG A 315 -7.89 4.34 -24.23
CA ARG A 315 -7.76 4.32 -25.69
C ARG A 315 -8.59 3.17 -26.22
N LEU A 316 -9.44 3.45 -27.20
CA LEU A 316 -10.30 2.45 -27.84
C LEU A 316 -9.98 2.39 -29.34
N THR A 317 -10.00 1.19 -29.91
CA THR A 317 -10.11 1.05 -31.36
C THR A 317 -11.58 0.94 -31.71
N VAL A 318 -12.09 1.82 -32.57
CA VAL A 318 -13.48 1.81 -33.03
C VAL A 318 -13.57 1.62 -34.53
N GLU A 319 -14.59 0.89 -34.98
CA GLU A 319 -14.85 0.55 -36.38
C GLU A 319 -16.26 0.99 -36.77
N LYS A 320 -16.39 1.75 -37.86
CA LYS A 320 -17.68 2.14 -38.45
C LYS A 320 -18.17 1.01 -39.35
N GLN A 321 -19.27 0.37 -38.96
CA GLN A 321 -19.92 -0.72 -39.69
C GLN A 321 -21.33 -0.26 -40.06
N GLY A 322 -21.50 0.23 -41.30
CA GLY A 322 -22.69 0.98 -41.70
C GLY A 322 -22.77 2.34 -40.99
N ASP A 323 -23.92 2.65 -40.41
CA ASP A 323 -24.15 3.93 -39.70
C ASP A 323 -23.82 3.87 -38.19
N LYS A 324 -23.17 2.79 -37.73
CA LYS A 324 -22.83 2.57 -36.31
C LYS A 324 -21.34 2.35 -36.10
N TRP A 325 -20.87 2.70 -34.92
CA TRP A 325 -19.51 2.46 -34.48
C TRP A 325 -19.49 1.32 -33.46
N PHE A 326 -18.47 0.48 -33.54
CA PHE A 326 -18.30 -0.67 -32.66
C PHE A 326 -16.89 -0.67 -32.07
N VAL A 327 -16.76 -1.02 -30.79
CA VAL A 327 -15.48 -1.12 -30.09
C VAL A 327 -14.82 -2.45 -30.45
N ALA A 328 -13.64 -2.39 -31.06
CA ALA A 328 -12.85 -3.56 -31.43
C ALA A 328 -11.76 -3.91 -30.39
N ASP A 329 -11.28 -2.91 -29.65
CA ASP A 329 -10.27 -3.03 -28.58
C ASP A 329 -10.44 -1.92 -27.53
N ILE A 330 -10.09 -2.19 -26.28
CA ILE A 330 -10.02 -1.21 -25.20
C ILE A 330 -8.80 -1.45 -24.31
N ARG A 331 -8.08 -0.36 -24.00
CA ARG A 331 -6.89 -0.37 -23.15
C ARG A 331 -6.74 0.95 -22.41
N GLY A 332 -5.89 0.99 -21.39
CA GLY A 332 -5.54 2.25 -20.73
C GLY A 332 -4.97 3.25 -21.74
N ALA A 333 -5.35 4.53 -21.59
CA ALA A 333 -4.81 5.59 -22.44
C ALA A 333 -3.27 5.67 -22.31
N GLY A 334 -2.63 6.17 -23.37
CA GLY A 334 -1.20 6.48 -23.35
C GLY A 334 -0.95 7.85 -22.73
N ARG A 335 -0.09 8.65 -23.36
CA ARG A 335 -0.15 10.10 -23.14
C ARG A 335 -1.52 10.59 -23.58
N VAL A 336 -2.23 11.28 -22.69
CA VAL A 336 -3.39 12.08 -23.07
C VAL A 336 -2.87 13.16 -24.03
N VAL A 337 -3.54 13.30 -25.17
CA VAL A 337 -3.25 14.38 -26.13
C VAL A 337 -4.47 15.30 -26.11
N GLY A 338 -4.37 16.29 -25.22
CA GLY A 338 -5.42 17.22 -24.80
C GLY A 338 -4.89 18.06 -23.64
#